data_AF-A0A388P2Y8-F1
#
_entry.id   AF-A0A388P2Y8-F1
#
_cell.length_a   1.000
_cell.length_b   1.000
_cell.length_c   1.000
_cell.angle_alpha   90.00
_cell.angle_beta   90.00
_cell.angle_gamma   90.00
#
_symmetry.space_group_name_H-M   'P 1'
#
loop_
_entity.id
_entity.type
_entity.pdbx_description
1 polymer ?
#
loop_
_entity_poly.entity_id
_entity_poly.type
_entity_poly.pdbx_seq_one_letter_code
_entity_poly.pdbx_strand_id
1 'polypeptide(L)'
;MPRLFLVLLCLFTARASADKLEPRVLFLGDSITYGGNWTVYVESAIRAQKGMGRATIVNMGLSSETTSGLSEPGHAGGSFPRPDLHERLGRVLAQFKPTLVVACYGINDGIYQPLDASRQLAFQDGIIKLRLACIRAGAQIVIVTPPLYAPDNRAKDTINYDGVMEAYGAWLVAQRSAGWQVIDIHPLLHQSVDAAKKADPTFIYAKDNLHPGEQGHLFMAKAVWQSLAPMMKWKSDVVFADGVKLKSLRESSALLRDAWLTQTGHKRPGVKGGLPVAEAEARSADLIGEYLKK
;
A
#
# COMPACT_ATOMS: atom_id res chain seq x y z
N MET A 1 4.23 -63.44 29.21
CA MET A 1 4.71 -62.03 29.22
C MET A 1 6.00 -61.99 28.41
N PRO A 2 6.15 -61.15 27.37
CA PRO A 2 6.08 -59.69 27.52
C PRO A 2 5.35 -58.90 26.42
N ARG A 3 4.65 -57.86 26.90
CA ARG A 3 4.46 -56.49 26.37
C ARG A 3 4.20 -56.30 24.87
N LEU A 4 2.91 -56.28 24.55
CA LEU A 4 2.32 -55.63 23.37
C LEU A 4 2.47 -54.10 23.52
N PHE A 5 3.35 -53.46 22.75
CA PHE A 5 3.38 -52.00 22.61
C PHE A 5 2.46 -51.60 21.46
N LEU A 6 1.26 -51.14 21.79
CA LEU A 6 0.35 -50.52 20.82
C LEU A 6 0.85 -49.09 20.60
N VAL A 7 1.64 -48.87 19.54
CA VAL A 7 1.99 -47.53 19.07
C VAL A 7 0.75 -46.96 18.37
N LEU A 8 -0.01 -46.14 19.09
CA LEU A 8 -1.09 -45.35 18.53
C LEU A 8 -0.46 -44.23 17.68
N LEU A 9 -0.28 -44.50 16.39
CA LEU A 9 0.13 -43.49 15.42
C LEU A 9 -1.08 -42.57 15.15
N CYS A 10 -1.30 -41.58 16.01
CA CYS A 10 -2.18 -40.46 15.70
C CYS A 10 -1.52 -39.63 14.59
N LEU A 11 -1.72 -40.07 13.34
CA LEU A 11 -1.55 -39.23 12.16
C LEU A 11 -2.53 -38.07 12.29
N PHE A 12 -2.05 -36.94 12.83
CA PHE A 12 -2.70 -35.65 12.62
C PHE A 12 -2.65 -35.38 11.11
N THR A 13 -3.67 -35.81 10.38
CA THR A 13 -3.99 -35.25 9.08
C THR A 13 -4.60 -33.88 9.29
N ALA A 14 -3.81 -32.94 9.82
CA ALA A 14 -4.08 -31.53 9.66
C ALA A 14 -3.63 -31.13 8.24
N ARG A 15 -4.25 -31.72 7.21
CA ARG A 15 -4.57 -30.92 6.03
C ARG A 15 -5.70 -30.02 6.48
N ALA A 16 -5.37 -28.96 7.23
CA ALA A 16 -6.19 -27.78 7.18
C ALA A 16 -6.36 -27.49 5.70
N SER A 17 -7.60 -27.49 5.22
CA SER A 17 -7.90 -27.07 3.86
C SER A 17 -7.25 -25.71 3.66
N ALA A 18 -6.09 -25.69 2.99
CA ALA A 18 -5.51 -24.48 2.42
C ALA A 18 -6.39 -23.96 1.26
N ASP A 19 -7.53 -24.61 1.01
CA ASP A 19 -8.61 -24.12 0.18
C ASP A 19 -9.30 -22.92 0.85
N LYS A 20 -8.69 -21.78 0.55
CA LYS A 20 -9.20 -20.41 0.48
C LYS A 20 -9.60 -19.78 1.81
N LEU A 21 -8.59 -19.29 2.53
CA LEU A 21 -8.77 -18.08 3.33
C LEU A 21 -9.50 -17.03 2.47
N GLU A 22 -10.52 -16.39 3.03
CA GLU A 22 -11.19 -15.27 2.37
C GLU A 22 -10.12 -14.26 1.92
N PRO A 23 -10.12 -13.82 0.65
CA PRO A 23 -9.14 -12.86 0.17
C PRO A 23 -9.27 -11.54 0.93
N ARG A 24 -8.25 -11.22 1.74
CA ARG A 24 -8.11 -9.97 2.48
C ARG A 24 -6.89 -9.23 1.96
N VAL A 25 -7.11 -8.12 1.28
CA VAL A 25 -6.05 -7.29 0.68
C VAL A 25 -5.88 -6.02 1.51
N LEU A 26 -4.66 -5.77 1.94
CA LEU A 26 -4.29 -4.60 2.71
C LEU A 26 -3.36 -3.70 1.90
N PHE A 27 -3.71 -2.43 1.74
CA PHE A 27 -2.76 -1.41 1.31
C PHE A 27 -2.14 -0.72 2.52
N LEU A 28 -0.81 -0.63 2.54
CA LEU A 28 -0.04 0.13 3.52
C LEU A 28 0.77 1.21 2.80
N GLY A 29 0.90 2.37 3.43
CA GLY A 29 1.71 3.46 2.91
C GLY A 29 1.50 4.75 3.69
N ASP A 30 2.02 5.84 3.14
CA ASP A 30 1.96 7.17 3.73
C ASP A 30 0.69 7.97 3.33
N SER A 31 0.81 9.30 3.19
CA SER A 31 -0.27 10.22 2.81
C SER A 31 -0.79 9.98 1.39
N ILE A 32 0.06 9.55 0.46
CA ILE A 32 -0.35 9.27 -0.93
C ILE A 32 -1.22 8.02 -0.95
N THR A 33 -0.90 7.05 -0.09
CA THR A 33 -1.74 5.88 0.13
C THR A 33 -2.99 6.24 0.94
N TYR A 34 -2.89 7.03 2.01
CA TYR A 34 -4.05 7.50 2.80
C TYR A 34 -5.10 8.22 1.91
N GLY A 35 -4.65 9.09 1.00
CA GLY A 35 -5.50 9.78 0.02
C GLY A 35 -6.18 8.84 -0.98
N GLY A 36 -5.58 7.67 -1.24
CA GLY A 36 -6.29 6.45 -1.63
C GLY A 36 -6.68 6.29 -3.09
N ASN A 37 -6.66 7.33 -3.92
CA ASN A 37 -7.19 7.21 -5.29
C ASN A 37 -6.49 6.14 -6.14
N TRP A 38 -5.15 5.99 -6.03
CA TRP A 38 -4.46 4.92 -6.75
C TRP A 38 -4.85 3.52 -6.23
N THR A 39 -5.05 3.37 -4.90
CA THR A 39 -5.49 2.11 -4.29
C THR A 39 -6.90 1.74 -4.74
N VAL A 40 -7.79 2.73 -4.91
CA VAL A 40 -9.18 2.53 -5.37
C VAL A 40 -9.21 2.06 -6.83
N TYR A 41 -8.36 2.63 -7.70
CA TYR A 41 -8.22 2.13 -9.07
C TYR A 41 -7.72 0.68 -9.10
N VAL A 42 -6.68 0.35 -8.32
CA VAL A 42 -6.18 -1.03 -8.20
C VAL A 42 -7.24 -1.96 -7.61
N GLU A 43 -7.99 -1.51 -6.60
CA GLU A 43 -9.12 -2.25 -6.02
C GLU A 43 -10.17 -2.59 -7.08
N SER A 44 -10.53 -1.65 -7.95
CA SER A 44 -11.50 -1.91 -9.02
C SER A 44 -11.06 -3.06 -9.95
N ALA A 45 -9.78 -3.10 -10.28
CA ALA A 45 -9.16 -4.15 -11.08
C ALA A 45 -9.04 -5.49 -10.35
N ILE A 46 -8.77 -5.48 -9.04
CA ILE A 46 -8.82 -6.68 -8.20
C ILE A 46 -10.25 -7.24 -8.19
N ARG A 47 -11.26 -6.40 -7.99
CA ARG A 47 -12.67 -6.83 -7.95
C ARG A 47 -13.18 -7.38 -9.29
N ALA A 48 -12.56 -6.99 -10.40
CA ALA A 48 -12.86 -7.55 -11.72
C ALA A 48 -12.37 -9.01 -11.90
N GLN A 49 -11.54 -9.52 -10.99
CA GLN A 49 -11.03 -10.89 -11.05
C GLN A 49 -12.04 -11.91 -10.57
N LYS A 50 -11.98 -13.11 -11.15
CA LYS A 50 -12.85 -14.24 -10.76
C LYS A 50 -12.68 -14.55 -9.27
N GLY A 51 -13.78 -14.46 -8.51
CA GLY A 51 -13.78 -14.73 -7.07
C GLY A 51 -13.34 -13.58 -6.18
N MET A 52 -13.00 -12.42 -6.74
CA MET A 52 -12.51 -11.25 -5.98
C MET A 52 -13.52 -10.11 -5.85
N GLY A 53 -14.67 -10.17 -6.54
CA GLY A 53 -15.66 -9.08 -6.54
C GLY A 53 -16.10 -8.63 -5.14
N ARG A 54 -16.16 -9.56 -4.19
CA ARG A 54 -16.49 -9.31 -2.77
C ARG A 54 -15.33 -9.48 -1.80
N ALA A 55 -14.09 -9.50 -2.27
CA ALA A 55 -12.93 -9.53 -1.39
C ALA A 55 -12.95 -8.35 -0.41
N THR A 56 -12.48 -8.56 0.82
CA THR A 56 -12.25 -7.48 1.78
C THR A 56 -10.96 -6.76 1.39
N ILE A 57 -11.08 -5.51 0.99
CA ILE A 57 -9.94 -4.70 0.52
C ILE A 57 -9.93 -3.44 1.37
N VAL A 58 -8.84 -3.21 2.11
CA VAL A 58 -8.73 -2.06 3.00
C VAL A 58 -7.43 -1.33 2.74
N ASN A 59 -7.55 -0.02 2.58
CA ASN A 59 -6.44 0.90 2.61
C ASN A 59 -6.24 1.37 4.04
N MET A 60 -5.09 1.06 4.64
CA MET A 60 -4.68 1.59 5.94
C MET A 60 -3.40 2.40 5.83
N GLY A 61 -3.28 3.21 4.76
CA GLY A 61 -2.25 4.25 4.70
C GLY A 61 -2.41 5.24 5.84
N LEU A 62 -1.31 5.89 6.26
CA LEU A 62 -1.32 6.88 7.34
C LEU A 62 -0.43 8.06 6.95
N SER A 63 -0.99 9.27 6.92
CA SER A 63 -0.25 10.45 6.49
C SER A 63 1.02 10.71 7.29
N SER A 64 2.08 11.18 6.62
CA SER A 64 3.42 11.41 7.19
C SER A 64 4.18 10.15 7.66
N GLU A 65 3.59 8.95 7.59
CA GLU A 65 4.18 7.72 8.12
C GLU A 65 5.45 7.33 7.38
N THR A 66 6.40 6.79 8.15
CA THR A 66 7.66 6.22 7.67
C THR A 66 7.75 4.75 8.06
N THR A 67 8.69 4.04 7.43
CA THR A 67 9.19 2.74 7.90
C THR A 67 10.57 2.87 8.55
N SER A 68 11.32 3.93 8.24
CA SER A 68 12.63 4.22 8.82
C SER A 68 12.57 4.62 10.30
N GLY A 69 11.41 5.09 10.78
CA GLY A 69 11.25 5.67 12.12
C GLY A 69 11.93 7.04 12.28
N LEU A 70 12.41 7.63 11.19
CA LEU A 70 13.08 8.94 11.21
C LEU A 70 12.06 10.09 11.19
N SER A 71 12.45 11.21 11.81
CA SER A 71 11.73 12.47 11.75
C SER A 71 12.72 13.62 11.74
N GLU A 72 12.52 14.59 10.84
CA GLU A 72 13.26 15.84 10.85
C GLU A 72 12.85 16.72 12.05
N PRO A 73 13.78 17.57 12.56
CA PRO A 73 13.44 18.61 13.52
C PRO A 73 12.33 19.52 13.00
N GLY A 74 11.34 19.82 13.85
CA GLY A 74 10.26 20.74 13.51
C GLY A 74 9.18 20.17 12.59
N HIS A 75 9.13 18.85 12.36
CA HIS A 75 8.03 18.21 11.62
C HIS A 75 6.66 18.70 12.14
N ALA A 76 5.74 19.01 11.21
CA ALA A 76 4.43 19.57 11.51
C ALA A 76 4.48 20.80 12.46
N GLY A 77 5.45 21.69 12.25
CA GLY A 77 5.66 22.87 13.09
C GLY A 77 6.12 22.54 14.51
N GLY A 78 6.73 21.37 14.71
CA GLY A 78 7.12 20.85 16.03
C GLY A 78 6.00 20.16 16.81
N SER A 79 4.81 20.01 16.21
CA SER A 79 3.65 19.46 16.93
C SER A 79 3.77 17.97 17.25
N PHE A 80 4.41 17.19 16.37
CA PHE A 80 4.65 15.75 16.56
C PHE A 80 5.75 15.26 15.62
N PRO A 81 6.50 14.20 15.97
CA PRO A 81 7.43 13.56 15.04
C PRO A 81 6.66 12.76 13.98
N ARG A 82 7.31 12.43 12.86
CA ARG A 82 6.71 11.51 11.87
C ARG A 82 6.25 10.20 12.53
N PRO A 83 5.04 9.69 12.21
CA PRO A 83 4.64 8.37 12.67
C PRO A 83 5.52 7.28 12.04
N ASP A 84 5.70 6.18 12.78
CA ASP A 84 6.42 4.99 12.35
C ASP A 84 5.42 3.84 12.21
N LEU A 85 5.38 3.21 11.03
CA LEU A 85 4.54 2.05 10.76
C LEU A 85 4.73 0.95 11.81
N HIS A 86 5.97 0.73 12.27
CA HIS A 86 6.28 -0.34 13.22
C HIS A 86 5.63 -0.16 14.58
N GLU A 87 5.15 1.05 14.91
CA GLU A 87 4.34 1.30 16.10
C GLU A 87 2.99 0.56 16.06
N ARG A 88 2.35 0.46 14.90
CA ARG A 88 1.01 -0.12 14.74
C ARG A 88 0.97 -1.44 13.98
N LEU A 89 2.02 -1.78 13.24
CA LEU A 89 2.03 -2.91 12.30
C LEU A 89 1.60 -4.24 12.93
N GLY A 90 2.07 -4.55 14.15
CA GLY A 90 1.70 -5.78 14.84
C GLY A 90 0.19 -5.89 15.09
N ARG A 91 -0.44 -4.78 15.51
CA ARG A 91 -1.90 -4.71 15.74
C ARG A 91 -2.66 -4.81 14.43
N VAL A 92 -2.20 -4.12 13.38
CA VAL A 92 -2.79 -4.17 12.03
C VAL A 92 -2.80 -5.60 11.51
N LEU A 93 -1.66 -6.29 11.52
CA LEU A 93 -1.56 -7.65 10.98
C LEU A 93 -2.36 -8.67 11.81
N ALA A 94 -2.29 -8.59 13.14
CA ALA A 94 -2.97 -9.53 14.02
C ALA A 94 -4.51 -9.41 13.95
N GLN A 95 -5.03 -8.19 13.83
CA GLN A 95 -6.47 -7.94 13.78
C GLN A 95 -7.04 -8.08 12.37
N PHE A 96 -6.37 -7.51 11.35
CA PHE A 96 -6.87 -7.54 9.99
C PHE A 96 -6.63 -8.89 9.30
N LYS A 97 -5.57 -9.63 9.65
CA LYS A 97 -5.20 -10.93 9.07
C LYS A 97 -5.19 -10.92 7.53
N PRO A 98 -4.37 -10.05 6.89
CA PRO A 98 -4.31 -9.98 5.43
C PRO A 98 -3.78 -11.27 4.82
N THR A 99 -4.30 -11.61 3.64
CA THR A 99 -3.72 -12.63 2.75
C THR A 99 -2.70 -12.01 1.78
N LEU A 100 -2.91 -10.74 1.41
CA LEU A 100 -2.03 -9.96 0.54
C LEU A 100 -1.85 -8.57 1.15
N VAL A 101 -0.60 -8.11 1.22
CA VAL A 101 -0.23 -6.74 1.56
C VAL A 101 0.43 -6.09 0.34
N VAL A 102 -0.04 -4.91 -0.06
CA VAL A 102 0.60 -4.06 -1.05
C VAL A 102 1.10 -2.80 -0.34
N ALA A 103 2.42 -2.65 -0.23
CA ALA A 103 3.04 -1.59 0.58
C ALA A 103 3.79 -0.58 -0.30
N CYS A 104 3.54 0.71 -0.12
CA CYS A 104 4.23 1.81 -0.81
C CYS A 104 4.72 2.85 0.22
N TYR A 105 6.03 2.87 0.48
CA TYR A 105 6.69 3.76 1.42
C TYR A 105 8.00 4.29 0.83
N GLY A 106 8.55 5.35 1.41
CA GLY A 106 9.86 5.91 1.06
C GLY A 106 9.87 7.44 1.02
N ILE A 107 8.77 8.06 0.61
CA ILE A 107 8.72 9.52 0.37
C ILE A 107 9.00 10.34 1.64
N ASN A 108 8.59 9.83 2.80
CA ASN A 108 8.84 10.46 4.10
C ASN A 108 10.13 9.96 4.76
N ASP A 109 10.64 8.81 4.35
CA ASP A 109 11.73 8.09 5.03
C ASP A 109 13.10 8.78 4.87
N GLY A 110 13.28 9.53 3.79
CA GLY A 110 14.45 10.40 3.60
C GLY A 110 14.36 11.74 4.35
N ILE A 111 13.24 12.00 5.05
CA ILE A 111 12.96 13.22 5.82
C ILE A 111 13.26 14.53 5.07
N TYR A 112 13.08 14.52 3.74
CA TYR A 112 13.32 15.65 2.85
C TYR A 112 14.75 16.21 2.97
N GLN A 113 15.72 15.30 3.08
CA GLN A 113 17.16 15.58 3.10
C GLN A 113 17.86 14.88 1.92
N PRO A 114 19.06 15.34 1.50
CA PRO A 114 19.83 14.66 0.45
C PRO A 114 20.08 13.18 0.75
N LEU A 115 20.40 12.40 -0.28
CA LEU A 115 20.73 10.99 -0.10
C LEU A 115 21.89 10.83 0.90
N ASP A 116 21.72 9.91 1.84
CA ASP A 116 22.69 9.61 2.89
C ASP A 116 22.60 8.14 3.27
N ALA A 117 23.76 7.54 3.48
CA ALA A 117 23.86 6.10 3.74
C ALA A 117 23.13 5.69 5.03
N SER A 118 23.12 6.51 6.07
CA SER A 118 22.46 6.17 7.34
C SER A 118 20.94 6.23 7.22
N ARG A 119 20.40 7.25 6.54
CA ARG A 119 18.96 7.35 6.24
C ARG A 119 18.50 6.25 5.30
N GLN A 120 19.30 5.95 4.28
CA GLN A 120 19.03 4.84 3.37
C GLN A 120 19.00 3.51 4.13
N LEU A 121 19.97 3.24 4.99
CA LEU A 121 19.97 2.02 5.82
C LEU A 121 18.73 1.94 6.72
N ALA A 122 18.32 3.04 7.35
CA ALA A 122 17.12 3.08 8.18
C ALA A 122 15.86 2.72 7.38
N PHE A 123 15.71 3.26 6.16
CA PHE A 123 14.64 2.87 5.24
C PHE A 123 14.69 1.37 4.89
N GLN A 124 15.87 0.87 4.54
CA GLN A 124 16.06 -0.55 4.19
C GLN A 124 15.65 -1.47 5.34
N ASP A 125 16.11 -1.19 6.56
CA ASP A 125 15.77 -1.93 7.77
C ASP A 125 14.26 -1.88 8.05
N GLY A 126 13.63 -0.72 7.86
CA GLY A 126 12.18 -0.55 7.99
C GLY A 126 11.39 -1.45 7.05
N ILE A 127 11.76 -1.45 5.76
CA ILE A 127 11.14 -2.32 4.76
C ILE A 127 11.38 -3.80 5.07
N ILE A 128 12.59 -4.19 5.50
CA ILE A 128 12.88 -5.58 5.90
C ILE A 128 11.99 -5.99 7.08
N LYS A 129 11.88 -5.14 8.13
CA LYS A 129 11.02 -5.38 9.29
C LYS A 129 9.55 -5.54 8.87
N LEU A 130 9.05 -4.68 7.98
CA LEU A 130 7.70 -4.75 7.45
C LEU A 130 7.47 -6.09 6.73
N ARG A 131 8.35 -6.44 5.80
CA ARG A 131 8.26 -7.68 5.03
C ARG A 131 8.26 -8.91 5.93
N LEU A 132 9.19 -8.98 6.89
CA LEU A 132 9.27 -10.11 7.83
C LEU A 132 8.02 -10.22 8.72
N ALA A 133 7.46 -9.08 9.16
CA ALA A 133 6.22 -9.09 9.94
C ALA A 133 5.04 -9.64 9.12
N CYS A 134 4.88 -9.22 7.85
CA CYS A 134 3.84 -9.74 6.97
C CYS A 134 3.98 -11.25 6.75
N ILE A 135 5.19 -11.74 6.45
CA ILE A 135 5.46 -13.17 6.25
C ILE A 135 5.15 -13.98 7.51
N ARG A 136 5.57 -13.49 8.69
CA ARG A 136 5.25 -14.15 9.97
C ARG A 136 3.76 -14.17 10.27
N ALA A 137 3.02 -13.18 9.80
CA ALA A 137 1.55 -13.14 9.90
C ALA A 137 0.85 -14.03 8.85
N GLY A 138 1.59 -14.72 7.97
CA GLY A 138 1.05 -15.57 6.92
C GLY A 138 0.58 -14.82 5.68
N ALA A 139 0.91 -13.53 5.54
CA ALA A 139 0.53 -12.71 4.40
C ALA A 139 1.61 -12.72 3.32
N GLN A 140 1.19 -12.81 2.05
CA GLN A 140 2.04 -12.43 0.94
C GLN A 140 2.22 -10.91 0.94
N ILE A 141 3.41 -10.41 0.59
CA ILE A 141 3.69 -8.98 0.51
C ILE A 141 4.31 -8.61 -0.83
N VAL A 142 3.74 -7.59 -1.45
CA VAL A 142 4.25 -6.91 -2.64
C VAL A 142 4.66 -5.50 -2.24
N ILE A 143 5.92 -5.15 -2.50
CA ILE A 143 6.44 -3.80 -2.23
C ILE A 143 6.39 -2.99 -3.52
N VAL A 144 5.86 -1.79 -3.45
CA VAL A 144 5.83 -0.82 -4.54
C VAL A 144 6.91 0.21 -4.26
N THR A 145 7.73 0.55 -5.26
CA THR A 145 8.76 1.58 -5.12
C THR A 145 8.14 2.96 -4.82
N PRO A 146 8.89 3.87 -4.16
CA PRO A 146 8.37 5.20 -3.85
C PRO A 146 7.94 5.97 -5.12
N PRO A 147 6.89 6.81 -5.03
CA PRO A 147 6.45 7.67 -6.12
C PRO A 147 7.40 8.84 -6.36
N LEU A 148 7.08 9.69 -7.34
CA LEU A 148 7.92 10.83 -7.73
C LEU A 148 7.87 11.96 -6.68
N TYR A 149 8.96 12.71 -6.60
CA TYR A 149 9.03 13.99 -5.90
C TYR A 149 9.23 15.17 -6.85
N ALA A 150 8.46 16.24 -6.65
CA ALA A 150 8.52 17.49 -7.40
C ALA A 150 8.63 17.35 -8.93
N PRO A 151 7.89 16.43 -9.59
CA PRO A 151 8.08 16.20 -11.02
C PRO A 151 7.69 17.42 -11.86
N ASP A 152 6.78 18.28 -11.38
CA ASP A 152 6.34 19.50 -12.08
C ASP A 152 7.32 20.66 -11.99
N ASN A 153 8.24 20.64 -11.02
CA ASN A 153 9.18 21.73 -10.84
C ASN A 153 10.51 21.22 -10.29
N ARG A 154 11.35 20.68 -11.17
CA ARG A 154 12.69 20.20 -10.79
C ARG A 154 13.59 21.28 -10.22
N ALA A 155 13.38 22.55 -10.56
CA ALA A 155 14.11 23.66 -9.95
C ALA A 155 13.77 23.85 -8.45
N LYS A 156 12.60 23.37 -8.00
CA LYS A 156 12.23 23.32 -6.57
C LYS A 156 12.78 22.09 -5.85
N ASP A 157 13.26 21.09 -6.58
CA ASP A 157 13.95 19.94 -6.00
C ASP A 157 15.45 20.24 -5.80
N THR A 158 15.75 21.25 -4.99
CA THR A 158 17.11 21.78 -4.80
C THR A 158 18.08 20.79 -4.18
N ILE A 159 17.56 19.73 -3.55
CA ILE A 159 18.33 18.68 -2.88
C ILE A 159 18.35 17.35 -3.65
N ASN A 160 17.77 17.31 -4.86
CA ASN A 160 17.58 16.10 -5.65
C ASN A 160 16.91 14.97 -4.84
N TYR A 161 15.81 15.29 -4.17
CA TYR A 161 15.07 14.34 -3.34
C TYR A 161 14.37 13.27 -4.19
N ASP A 162 14.01 13.56 -5.44
CA ASP A 162 13.56 12.50 -6.34
C ASP A 162 14.67 11.48 -6.64
N GLY A 163 15.94 11.93 -6.70
CA GLY A 163 17.10 11.04 -6.74
C GLY A 163 17.23 10.14 -5.50
N VAL A 164 16.71 10.56 -4.33
CA VAL A 164 16.59 9.68 -3.15
C VAL A 164 15.54 8.61 -3.40
N MET A 165 14.41 8.96 -4.02
CA MET A 165 13.35 8.00 -4.39
C MET A 165 13.86 6.99 -5.42
N GLU A 166 14.65 7.43 -6.40
CA GLU A 166 15.33 6.55 -7.36
C GLU A 166 16.29 5.59 -6.65
N ALA A 167 17.13 6.08 -5.73
CA ALA A 167 18.07 5.24 -4.98
C ALA A 167 17.36 4.20 -4.10
N TYR A 168 16.27 4.60 -3.43
CA TYR A 168 15.43 3.71 -2.63
C TYR A 168 14.74 2.66 -3.50
N GLY A 169 14.18 3.08 -4.64
CA GLY A 169 13.58 2.20 -5.64
C GLY A 169 14.57 1.18 -6.22
N ALA A 170 15.77 1.63 -6.59
CA ALA A 170 16.82 0.76 -7.12
C ALA A 170 17.22 -0.33 -6.13
N TRP A 171 17.37 0.02 -4.84
CA TRP A 171 17.65 -0.98 -3.80
C TRP A 171 16.53 -2.01 -3.66
N LEU A 172 15.25 -1.56 -3.66
CA LEU A 172 14.10 -2.45 -3.63
C LEU A 172 14.10 -3.41 -4.83
N VAL A 173 14.31 -2.90 -6.04
CA VAL A 173 14.35 -3.69 -7.27
C VAL A 173 15.45 -4.75 -7.21
N ALA A 174 16.62 -4.43 -6.66
CA ALA A 174 17.71 -5.40 -6.50
C ALA A 174 17.30 -6.62 -5.63
N GLN A 175 16.35 -6.46 -4.70
CA GLN A 175 15.87 -7.54 -3.84
C GLN A 175 15.03 -8.60 -4.59
N ARG A 176 14.62 -8.34 -5.82
CA ARG A 176 13.97 -9.35 -6.68
C ARG A 176 14.84 -10.61 -6.85
N SER A 177 16.17 -10.44 -6.90
CA SER A 177 17.13 -11.55 -6.95
C SER A 177 17.07 -12.46 -5.71
N ALA A 178 16.67 -11.91 -4.56
CA ALA A 178 16.41 -12.64 -3.32
C ALA A 178 14.94 -13.12 -3.21
N GLY A 179 14.18 -13.10 -4.31
CA GLY A 179 12.79 -13.58 -4.38
C GLY A 179 11.75 -12.60 -3.82
N TRP A 180 12.07 -11.32 -3.66
CA TRP A 180 11.09 -10.33 -3.24
C TRP A 180 10.14 -9.97 -4.38
N GLN A 181 8.86 -9.83 -4.08
CA GLN A 181 7.89 -9.26 -5.02
C GLN A 181 7.95 -7.73 -4.92
N VAL A 182 8.57 -7.11 -5.93
CA VAL A 182 8.75 -5.66 -6.00
C VAL A 182 8.19 -5.15 -7.31
N ILE A 183 7.32 -4.15 -7.23
CA ILE A 183 6.79 -3.41 -8.36
C ILE A 183 7.54 -2.09 -8.46
N ASP A 184 8.20 -1.88 -9.59
CA ASP A 184 8.89 -0.63 -9.87
C ASP A 184 7.98 0.28 -10.67
N ILE A 185 7.39 1.26 -10.01
CA ILE A 185 6.52 2.24 -10.66
C ILE A 185 7.28 3.45 -11.16
N HIS A 186 8.50 3.68 -10.67
CA HIS A 186 9.17 4.97 -10.80
C HIS A 186 9.47 5.34 -12.27
N PRO A 187 10.04 4.44 -13.11
CA PRO A 187 10.30 4.75 -14.52
C PRO A 187 9.03 5.00 -15.34
N LEU A 188 8.01 4.15 -15.15
CA LEU A 188 6.76 4.25 -15.90
C LEU A 188 5.94 5.47 -15.50
N LEU A 189 6.03 5.87 -14.22
CA LEU A 189 5.37 7.05 -13.72
C LEU A 189 6.01 8.33 -14.29
N HIS A 190 7.35 8.41 -14.34
CA HIS A 190 8.05 9.48 -15.07
C HIS A 190 7.61 9.57 -16.52
N GLN A 191 7.64 8.45 -17.25
CA GLN A 191 7.21 8.41 -18.66
C GLN A 191 5.77 8.90 -18.85
N SER A 192 4.86 8.50 -17.95
CA SER A 192 3.44 8.89 -18.01
C SER A 192 3.26 10.39 -17.73
N VAL A 193 4.01 10.94 -16.78
CA VAL A 193 3.98 12.38 -16.47
C VAL A 193 4.56 13.20 -17.62
N ASP A 194 5.69 12.79 -18.20
CA ASP A 194 6.31 13.47 -19.33
C ASP A 194 5.40 13.46 -20.57
N ALA A 195 4.77 12.31 -20.84
CA ALA A 195 3.79 12.20 -21.92
C ALA A 195 2.58 13.12 -21.70
N ALA A 196 2.08 13.22 -20.46
CA ALA A 196 0.97 14.10 -20.12
C ALA A 196 1.33 15.57 -20.31
N LYS A 197 2.51 16.00 -19.86
CA LYS A 197 3.00 17.38 -20.05
C LYS A 197 3.26 17.72 -21.51
N LYS A 198 3.74 16.76 -22.30
CA LYS A 198 3.91 16.94 -23.74
C LYS A 198 2.58 17.12 -24.46
N ALA A 199 1.55 16.41 -24.03
CA ALA A 199 0.20 16.52 -24.59
C ALA A 199 -0.52 17.79 -24.13
N ASP A 200 -0.33 18.18 -22.87
CA ASP A 200 -0.89 19.39 -22.27
C ASP A 200 0.17 20.07 -21.38
N PRO A 201 0.81 21.15 -21.85
CA PRO A 201 1.80 21.88 -21.06
C PRO A 201 1.27 22.51 -19.77
N THR A 202 -0.06 22.57 -19.58
CA THR A 202 -0.70 23.06 -18.35
C THR A 202 -0.96 21.95 -17.32
N PHE A 203 -0.69 20.69 -17.68
CA PHE A 203 -0.82 19.56 -16.78
C PHE A 203 0.11 19.70 -15.57
N ILE A 204 -0.48 19.58 -14.38
CA ILE A 204 0.23 19.55 -13.10
C ILE A 204 -0.02 18.19 -12.45
N TYR A 205 1.05 17.43 -12.25
CA TYR A 205 0.98 16.14 -11.57
C TYR A 205 0.63 16.30 -10.09
N ALA A 206 1.32 17.19 -9.36
CA ALA A 206 1.16 17.45 -7.94
C ALA A 206 1.36 18.94 -7.64
N LYS A 207 0.27 19.63 -7.27
CA LYS A 207 0.27 21.09 -7.02
C LYS A 207 1.20 21.50 -5.87
N ASP A 208 1.38 20.63 -4.89
CA ASP A 208 2.27 20.82 -3.74
C ASP A 208 3.62 20.12 -3.90
N ASN A 209 3.93 19.63 -5.11
CA ASN A 209 5.12 18.87 -5.46
C ASN A 209 5.21 17.46 -4.84
N LEU A 210 4.16 16.98 -4.18
CA LEU A 210 4.18 15.69 -3.47
C LEU A 210 2.94 14.83 -3.73
N HIS A 211 1.74 15.39 -3.58
CA HIS A 211 0.50 14.64 -3.65
C HIS A 211 -0.08 14.67 -5.07
N PRO A 212 -0.16 13.52 -5.75
CA PRO A 212 -0.66 13.47 -7.12
C PRO A 212 -2.13 13.89 -7.21
N GLY A 213 -2.49 14.58 -8.29
CA GLY A 213 -3.88 14.78 -8.67
C GLY A 213 -4.54 13.50 -9.18
N GLU A 214 -5.79 13.62 -9.61
CA GLU A 214 -6.63 12.51 -10.09
C GLU A 214 -5.93 11.66 -11.18
N GLN A 215 -5.41 12.32 -12.21
CA GLN A 215 -4.71 11.64 -13.31
C GLN A 215 -3.37 11.05 -12.87
N GLY A 216 -2.67 11.70 -11.93
CA GLY A 216 -1.43 11.17 -11.36
C GLY A 216 -1.66 9.87 -10.57
N HIS A 217 -2.75 9.79 -9.80
CA HIS A 217 -3.16 8.55 -9.14
C HIS A 217 -3.55 7.46 -10.14
N LEU A 218 -4.16 7.81 -11.27
CA LEU A 218 -4.42 6.86 -12.35
C LEU A 218 -3.12 6.32 -12.98
N PHE A 219 -2.11 7.17 -13.20
CA PHE A 219 -0.79 6.72 -13.68
C PHE A 219 -0.13 5.75 -12.71
N MET A 220 -0.16 6.06 -11.41
CA MET A 220 0.33 5.15 -10.37
C MET A 220 -0.40 3.81 -10.41
N ALA A 221 -1.73 3.82 -10.49
CA ALA A 221 -2.53 2.59 -10.52
C ALA A 221 -2.23 1.72 -11.75
N LYS A 222 -2.06 2.34 -12.93
CA LYS A 222 -1.65 1.62 -14.15
C LYS A 222 -0.28 0.96 -13.98
N ALA A 223 0.69 1.71 -13.46
CA ALA A 223 2.03 1.20 -13.22
C ALA A 223 2.06 0.04 -12.21
N VAL A 224 1.27 0.17 -11.13
CA VAL A 224 1.10 -0.92 -10.17
C VAL A 224 0.46 -2.14 -10.82
N TRP A 225 -0.65 -1.95 -11.51
CA TRP A 225 -1.45 -3.05 -12.05
C TRP A 225 -0.70 -3.88 -13.10
N GLN A 226 0.10 -3.21 -13.96
CA GLN A 226 0.90 -3.87 -15.00
C GLN A 226 1.81 -4.96 -14.44
N SER A 227 2.30 -4.80 -13.20
CA SER A 227 3.13 -5.80 -12.53
C SER A 227 2.35 -6.67 -11.54
N LEU A 228 1.39 -6.09 -10.81
CA LEU A 228 0.64 -6.81 -9.79
C LEU A 228 -0.20 -7.94 -10.40
N ALA A 229 -0.89 -7.69 -11.51
CA ALA A 229 -1.75 -8.67 -12.15
C ALA A 229 -1.01 -9.97 -12.54
N PRO A 230 0.11 -9.93 -13.30
CA PRO A 230 0.84 -11.15 -13.61
C PRO A 230 1.46 -11.82 -12.37
N MET A 231 1.92 -11.06 -11.37
CA MET A 231 2.43 -11.64 -10.11
C MET A 231 1.36 -12.46 -9.39
N MET A 232 0.10 -12.01 -9.41
CA MET A 232 -1.03 -12.70 -8.79
C MET A 232 -1.73 -13.71 -9.73
N LYS A 233 -1.24 -13.87 -10.96
CA LYS A 233 -1.90 -14.67 -12.02
C LYS A 233 -3.33 -14.20 -12.32
N TRP A 234 -3.55 -12.89 -12.24
CA TRP A 234 -4.79 -12.21 -12.60
C TRP A 234 -4.79 -11.75 -14.06
N LYS A 235 -5.99 -11.49 -14.59
CA LYS A 235 -6.14 -10.88 -15.91
C LYS A 235 -5.56 -9.47 -15.89
N SER A 236 -4.65 -9.18 -16.82
CA SER A 236 -4.03 -7.85 -16.91
C SER A 236 -4.91 -6.86 -17.69
N ASP A 237 -5.71 -7.36 -18.63
CA ASP A 237 -6.65 -6.63 -19.48
C ASP A 237 -7.94 -6.30 -18.73
N VAL A 238 -7.86 -5.35 -17.81
CA VAL A 238 -9.03 -4.82 -17.10
C VAL A 238 -9.16 -3.33 -17.31
N VAL A 239 -10.41 -2.88 -17.37
CA VAL A 239 -10.75 -1.47 -17.38
C VAL A 239 -10.97 -1.06 -15.92
N PHE A 240 -10.23 -0.05 -15.47
CA PHE A 240 -10.46 0.52 -14.14
C PHE A 240 -11.83 1.19 -14.07
N ALA A 241 -12.42 1.20 -12.87
CA ALA A 241 -13.68 1.90 -12.65
C ALA A 241 -13.55 3.41 -12.87
N ASP A 242 -14.61 4.01 -13.39
CA ASP A 242 -14.77 5.45 -13.56
C ASP A 242 -16.15 5.90 -13.04
N GLY A 243 -16.42 7.21 -13.12
CA GLY A 243 -17.73 7.80 -12.83
C GLY A 243 -18.35 7.34 -11.51
N VAL A 244 -19.60 6.87 -11.58
CA VAL A 244 -20.38 6.43 -10.41
C VAL A 244 -19.75 5.20 -9.75
N LYS A 245 -19.20 4.26 -10.53
CA LYS A 245 -18.56 3.05 -9.98
C LYS A 245 -17.33 3.40 -9.15
N LEU A 246 -16.50 4.31 -9.66
CA LEU A 246 -15.33 4.81 -8.92
C LEU A 246 -15.74 5.57 -7.66
N LYS A 247 -16.83 6.34 -7.71
CA LYS A 247 -17.38 7.05 -6.55
C LYS A 247 -17.76 6.07 -5.42
N SER A 248 -18.53 5.01 -5.70
CA SER A 248 -18.91 4.02 -4.68
C SER A 248 -17.68 3.34 -4.04
N LEU A 249 -16.65 3.02 -4.84
CA LEU A 249 -15.41 2.46 -4.30
C LEU A 249 -14.63 3.44 -3.42
N ARG A 250 -14.60 4.74 -3.77
CA ARG A 250 -13.98 5.78 -2.92
C ARG A 250 -14.65 5.89 -1.57
N GLU A 251 -15.98 5.90 -1.56
CA GLU A 251 -16.77 5.99 -0.33
C GLU A 251 -16.54 4.76 0.55
N SER A 252 -16.53 3.56 -0.05
CA SER A 252 -16.21 2.30 0.63
C SER A 252 -14.78 2.32 1.19
N SER A 253 -13.79 2.69 0.39
CA SER A 253 -12.38 2.74 0.82
C SER A 253 -12.17 3.73 1.97
N ALA A 254 -12.75 4.93 1.91
CA ALA A 254 -12.63 5.92 2.98
C ALA A 254 -13.29 5.43 4.29
N LEU A 255 -14.48 4.85 4.19
CA LEU A 255 -15.20 4.28 5.32
C LEU A 255 -14.41 3.18 6.02
N LEU A 256 -13.89 2.23 5.24
CA LEU A 256 -13.10 1.12 5.77
C LEU A 256 -11.75 1.60 6.34
N ARG A 257 -11.06 2.52 5.66
CA ARG A 257 -9.81 3.12 6.15
C ARG A 257 -10.01 3.71 7.54
N ASP A 258 -10.97 4.61 7.69
CA ASP A 258 -11.17 5.34 8.94
C ASP A 258 -11.56 4.38 10.10
N ALA A 259 -12.41 3.40 9.82
CA ALA A 259 -12.82 2.38 10.80
C ALA A 259 -11.65 1.51 11.25
N TRP A 260 -10.85 1.01 10.30
CA TRP A 260 -9.73 0.13 10.60
C TRP A 260 -8.54 0.86 11.23
N LEU A 261 -8.27 2.12 10.85
CA LEU A 261 -7.28 2.95 11.55
C LEU A 261 -7.69 3.19 13.01
N THR A 262 -8.99 3.38 13.26
CA THR A 262 -9.52 3.52 14.64
C THR A 262 -9.37 2.22 15.43
N GLN A 263 -9.77 1.08 14.85
CA GLN A 263 -9.69 -0.23 15.49
C GLN A 263 -8.26 -0.67 15.80
N THR A 264 -7.34 -0.43 14.87
CA THR A 264 -5.93 -0.87 15.02
C THR A 264 -5.09 0.12 15.82
N GLY A 265 -5.51 1.38 15.87
CA GLY A 265 -4.90 2.46 16.64
C GLY A 265 -3.55 2.91 16.07
N HIS A 266 -3.30 4.22 16.13
CA HIS A 266 -2.05 4.85 15.72
C HIS A 266 -1.75 6.07 16.60
N LYS A 267 -0.50 6.51 16.64
CA LYS A 267 -0.10 7.71 17.41
C LYS A 267 -0.19 9.04 16.63
N ARG A 268 -0.53 9.02 15.33
CA ARG A 268 -0.64 10.26 14.54
C ARG A 268 -1.82 11.12 15.03
N PRO A 269 -1.60 12.37 15.45
CA PRO A 269 -2.68 13.26 15.86
C PRO A 269 -3.52 13.74 14.67
N GLY A 270 -4.74 14.19 14.95
CA GLY A 270 -5.61 14.83 13.97
C GLY A 270 -6.16 13.92 12.86
N VAL A 271 -6.03 12.60 12.99
CA VAL A 271 -6.72 11.64 12.11
C VAL A 271 -8.14 11.45 12.63
N LYS A 272 -9.12 11.60 11.73
CA LYS A 272 -10.53 11.44 12.07
C LYS A 272 -10.80 9.96 12.43
N GLY A 273 -11.54 9.74 13.51
CA GLY A 273 -12.05 8.42 13.86
C GLY A 273 -13.11 7.93 12.87
N GLY A 274 -13.21 6.61 12.72
CA GLY A 274 -14.21 5.93 11.91
C GLY A 274 -15.29 5.26 12.75
N LEU A 275 -16.27 4.67 12.06
CA LEU A 275 -17.30 3.84 12.67
C LEU A 275 -16.68 2.56 13.26
N PRO A 276 -17.40 1.85 14.16
CA PRO A 276 -17.04 0.47 14.49
C PRO A 276 -16.88 -0.38 13.22
N VAL A 277 -15.86 -1.25 13.18
CA VAL A 277 -15.51 -2.01 11.97
C VAL A 277 -16.69 -2.80 11.41
N ALA A 278 -17.48 -3.46 12.26
CA ALA A 278 -18.65 -4.22 11.82
C ALA A 278 -19.69 -3.35 11.09
N GLU A 279 -19.91 -2.11 11.55
CA GLU A 279 -20.82 -1.16 10.92
C GLU A 279 -20.25 -0.62 9.59
N ALA A 280 -18.95 -0.32 9.57
CA ALA A 280 -18.25 0.11 8.36
C ALA A 280 -18.25 -0.98 7.28
N GLU A 281 -18.03 -2.24 7.64
CA GLU A 281 -18.05 -3.38 6.74
C GLU A 281 -19.46 -3.62 6.17
N ALA A 282 -20.52 -3.48 6.99
CA ALA A 282 -21.90 -3.61 6.53
C ALA A 282 -22.25 -2.54 5.48
N ARG A 283 -21.99 -1.26 5.77
CA ARG A 283 -22.23 -0.15 4.83
C ARG A 283 -21.34 -0.26 3.58
N SER A 284 -20.09 -0.70 3.75
CA SER A 284 -19.21 -0.98 2.62
C SER A 284 -19.78 -2.09 1.73
N ALA A 285 -20.38 -3.13 2.30
CA ALA A 285 -20.98 -4.21 1.51
C ALA A 285 -22.11 -3.71 0.60
N ASP A 286 -22.90 -2.72 1.06
CA ASP A 286 -23.94 -2.07 0.25
C ASP A 286 -23.32 -1.27 -0.92
N LEU A 287 -22.30 -0.45 -0.65
CA LEU A 287 -21.57 0.31 -1.67
C LEU A 287 -20.89 -0.62 -2.71
N ILE A 288 -20.31 -1.73 -2.26
CA ILE A 288 -19.77 -2.75 -3.17
C ILE A 288 -20.89 -3.43 -3.95
N GLY A 289 -22.07 -3.63 -3.35
CA GLY A 289 -23.27 -4.10 -4.04
C GLY A 289 -23.68 -3.16 -5.17
N GLU A 290 -23.63 -1.84 -4.97
CA GLU A 290 -23.88 -0.84 -6.01
C GLU A 290 -22.82 -0.87 -7.11
N TYR A 291 -21.54 -0.93 -6.74
CA TYR A 291 -20.43 -1.05 -7.68
C TYR A 291 -20.57 -2.26 -8.62
N LEU A 292 -21.03 -3.39 -8.07
CA LEU A 292 -21.17 -4.64 -8.82
C LEU A 292 -22.45 -4.71 -9.67
N LYS A 293 -23.41 -3.79 -9.49
CA LYS A 293 -24.55 -3.69 -10.40
C LYS A 293 -24.04 -3.23 -11.78
N LYS A 294 -24.57 -3.87 -12.82
CA LYS A 294 -24.14 -3.67 -14.21
C LYS A 294 -24.37 -2.22 -14.63
#